data_AF-A0A5J6E358-F1
#
_entry.id   AF-A0A5J6E358-F1
#
_cell.length_a   1.000
_cell.length_b   1.000
_cell.length_c   1.000
_cell.angle_alpha   90.00
_cell.angle_beta   90.00
_cell.angle_gamma   90.00
#
_symmetry.space_group_name_H-M   'P 1'
#
loop_
_entity.id
_entity.type
_entity.pdbx_description
1 polymer ?
#
loop_
_entity_poly.entity_id
_entity_poly.type
_entity_poly.pdbx_seq_one_letter_code
_entity_poly.pdbx_strand_id
1 'polypeptide(L)'
;MVAYTTALGDVEMDLEARPVVLVEKKSCTGQIWKVSTLILVVALCLGGFLLFAWCWNGRTEIMTQSGQTEALIKEDTTEKTDHHYTLRRISSKAKAAIHLEGNYDDSKSVKDQLEWRNGQGQAFAQGGFQLVNNQIVIPQTGLYFIYSQASFRVSCSDADEEGAGKHLTPLSHRIWRYSDSIGNRASLMSAVRSACQDTAQEDSYRAGHGWYNAIYLGAVFQLNKGDRLWTETNQPSELETDEGKTFFGAFAL
;
A
#
# COMPACT_ATOMS: atom_id res chain seq x y z
N MET A 1 -62.90 -41.11 40.34
CA MET A 1 -62.13 -40.79 41.56
C MET A 1 -61.21 -39.66 41.14
N VAL A 2 -61.40 -38.38 41.47
CA VAL A 2 -61.89 -37.65 42.66
C VAL A 2 -62.51 -36.36 42.11
N ALA A 3 -63.83 -36.17 42.27
CA ALA A 3 -64.55 -35.40 43.31
C ALA A 3 -64.72 -33.90 42.97
N TYR A 4 -65.98 -33.49 42.96
CA TYR A 4 -66.50 -32.13 42.74
C TYR A 4 -66.63 -31.39 44.08
N THR A 5 -66.60 -30.06 44.04
CA THR A 5 -67.25 -29.19 45.04
C THR A 5 -68.04 -28.09 44.32
N THR A 6 -69.23 -27.83 44.85
CA THR A 6 -70.46 -27.29 44.25
C THR A 6 -70.65 -25.76 44.26
N ALA A 7 -71.35 -25.28 43.21
CA ALA A 7 -72.46 -24.29 43.12
C ALA A 7 -72.29 -22.87 43.73
N LEU A 8 -73.04 -21.81 43.36
CA LEU A 8 -74.42 -21.68 42.88
C LEU A 8 -74.63 -20.27 42.25
N GLY A 9 -75.56 -20.13 41.30
CA GLY A 9 -76.12 -18.84 40.88
C GLY A 9 -76.97 -18.91 39.60
N ASP A 10 -78.28 -19.18 39.77
CA ASP A 10 -79.50 -18.81 39.00
C ASP A 10 -79.44 -18.72 37.45
N VAL A 11 -80.14 -19.54 36.63
CA VAL A 11 -81.62 -19.69 36.39
C VAL A 11 -82.29 -18.34 36.13
N GLU A 12 -82.64 -17.96 34.89
CA GLU A 12 -83.87 -18.40 34.19
C GLU A 12 -83.86 -18.12 32.67
N MET A 13 -84.56 -19.01 31.95
CA MET A 13 -85.07 -18.99 30.55
C MET A 13 -85.92 -17.73 30.28
N ASP A 14 -86.07 -17.13 29.08
CA ASP A 14 -86.66 -17.67 27.84
C ASP A 14 -86.77 -16.54 26.76
N LEU A 15 -86.86 -16.93 25.47
CA LEU A 15 -87.42 -16.22 24.27
C LEU A 15 -86.94 -14.77 23.93
N GLU A 16 -86.38 -14.42 22.76
CA GLU A 16 -86.72 -14.77 21.38
C GLU A 16 -85.53 -14.59 20.41
N ALA A 17 -85.48 -15.43 19.38
CA ALA A 17 -84.49 -15.39 18.31
C ALA A 17 -84.91 -14.46 17.14
N ARG A 18 -83.98 -13.62 16.68
CA ARG A 18 -83.89 -13.17 15.28
C ARG A 18 -82.45 -13.30 14.78
N PRO A 19 -82.22 -13.75 13.53
CA PRO A 19 -80.94 -14.29 13.13
C PRO A 19 -80.01 -13.20 12.58
N VAL A 20 -78.73 -13.28 12.91
CA VAL A 20 -77.66 -12.66 12.11
C VAL A 20 -76.57 -13.70 11.89
N VAL A 21 -76.48 -14.17 10.66
CA VAL A 21 -75.40 -15.03 10.17
C VAL A 21 -74.18 -14.16 9.97
N LEU A 22 -73.12 -14.42 10.74
CA LEU A 22 -71.80 -13.83 10.52
C LEU A 22 -70.80 -14.97 10.31
N VAL A 23 -70.51 -15.24 9.03
CA VAL A 23 -69.50 -16.21 8.60
C VAL A 23 -68.13 -15.57 8.75
N GLU A 24 -67.41 -15.96 9.79
CA GLU A 24 -66.03 -15.57 9.99
C GLU A 24 -65.11 -16.39 9.05
N LYS A 25 -64.65 -15.74 7.99
CA LYS A 25 -63.75 -16.33 7.01
C LYS A 25 -62.31 -16.26 7.53
N LYS A 26 -61.76 -17.38 7.98
CA LYS A 26 -60.34 -17.48 8.37
C LYS A 26 -59.44 -17.11 7.18
N SER A 27 -58.59 -16.10 7.39
CA SER A 27 -57.75 -15.48 6.36
C SER A 27 -56.53 -16.34 6.02
N CYS A 28 -56.31 -16.54 4.72
CA CYS A 28 -55.25 -17.34 4.09
C CYS A 28 -53.89 -16.59 4.02
N THR A 29 -53.57 -15.73 5.00
CA THR A 29 -52.37 -14.88 4.93
C THR A 29 -51.09 -15.63 5.36
N GLY A 30 -51.21 -16.61 6.26
CA GLY A 30 -50.03 -17.33 6.79
C GLY A 30 -49.42 -18.36 5.84
N GLN A 31 -50.20 -18.94 4.92
CA GLN A 31 -49.70 -19.92 3.95
C GLN A 31 -48.96 -19.25 2.78
N ILE A 32 -49.41 -18.08 2.34
CA ILE A 32 -48.83 -17.36 1.20
C ILE A 32 -47.40 -16.90 1.52
N TRP A 33 -47.14 -16.40 2.73
CA TRP A 33 -45.78 -15.97 3.11
C TRP A 33 -44.79 -17.15 3.12
N LYS A 34 -45.19 -18.33 3.62
CA LYS A 34 -44.32 -19.51 3.63
C LYS A 34 -43.92 -19.95 2.22
N VAL A 35 -44.85 -19.89 1.28
CA VAL A 35 -44.59 -20.22 -0.13
C VAL A 35 -43.65 -19.20 -0.77
N SER A 36 -43.86 -17.90 -0.52
CA SER A 36 -42.97 -16.84 -1.04
C SER A 36 -41.54 -16.97 -0.51
N THR A 37 -41.37 -17.28 0.78
CA THR A 37 -40.04 -17.50 1.36
C THR A 37 -39.36 -18.72 0.75
N LEU A 38 -40.10 -19.81 0.53
CA LEU A 38 -39.56 -21.02 -0.10
C LEU A 38 -39.10 -20.75 -1.55
N ILE A 39 -39.89 -20.02 -2.33
CA ILE A 39 -39.54 -19.64 -3.71
C ILE A 39 -38.27 -18.78 -3.75
N LEU A 40 -38.14 -17.84 -2.81
CA LEU A 40 -36.97 -16.96 -2.76
C LEU A 40 -35.69 -17.71 -2.42
N VAL A 41 -35.76 -18.69 -1.51
CA VAL A 41 -34.61 -19.57 -1.19
C VAL A 41 -34.22 -20.41 -2.40
N VAL A 42 -35.19 -21.00 -3.11
CA VAL A 42 -34.90 -21.78 -4.33
C VAL A 42 -34.26 -20.92 -5.42
N ALA A 43 -34.73 -19.70 -5.61
CA ALA A 43 -34.16 -18.77 -6.59
C ALA A 43 -32.70 -18.40 -6.26
N LEU A 44 -32.39 -18.15 -4.98
CA LEU A 44 -31.02 -17.87 -4.54
C LEU A 44 -30.10 -19.09 -4.72
N CYS A 45 -30.58 -20.30 -4.44
CA CYS A 45 -29.83 -21.53 -4.65
C CYS A 45 -29.52 -21.76 -6.14
N LEU A 46 -30.50 -21.54 -7.03
CA LEU A 46 -30.30 -21.65 -8.48
C LEU A 46 -29.32 -20.58 -9.00
N GLY A 47 -29.45 -19.34 -8.55
CA GLY A 47 -28.50 -18.27 -8.89
C GLY A 47 -27.07 -18.56 -8.42
N GLY A 48 -26.92 -19.06 -7.19
CA GLY A 48 -25.63 -19.48 -6.64
C GLY A 48 -25.01 -20.65 -7.42
N PHE A 49 -25.81 -21.65 -7.81
CA PHE A 49 -25.33 -22.77 -8.63
C PHE A 49 -24.87 -22.32 -10.01
N LEU A 50 -25.57 -21.40 -10.66
CA LEU A 50 -25.17 -20.84 -11.96
C LEU A 50 -23.87 -20.03 -11.86
N LEU A 51 -23.73 -19.20 -10.82
CA LEU A 51 -22.49 -18.45 -10.57
C LEU A 51 -21.32 -19.37 -10.24
N PHE A 52 -21.57 -20.44 -9.49
CA PHE A 52 -20.56 -21.45 -9.17
C PHE A 52 -20.14 -22.24 -10.42
N ALA A 53 -21.09 -22.66 -11.25
CA ALA A 53 -20.80 -23.34 -12.53
C ALA A 53 -20.03 -22.43 -13.49
N TRP A 54 -20.36 -21.13 -13.55
CA TRP A 54 -19.61 -20.16 -14.35
C TRP A 54 -18.18 -19.96 -13.79
N CYS A 55 -18.03 -19.78 -12.47
CA CYS A 55 -16.71 -19.66 -11.84
C CYS A 55 -15.87 -20.93 -12.04
N TRP A 56 -16.50 -22.11 -12.05
CA TRP A 56 -15.81 -23.38 -12.26
C TRP A 56 -15.41 -23.57 -13.73
N ASN A 57 -16.30 -23.26 -14.69
CA ASN A 57 -15.95 -23.29 -16.11
C ASN A 57 -14.84 -22.28 -16.45
N GLY A 58 -14.84 -21.09 -15.84
CA GLY A 58 -13.75 -20.11 -15.98
C GLY A 58 -12.41 -20.58 -15.40
N ARG A 59 -12.42 -21.58 -14.52
CA ARG A 59 -11.22 -22.18 -13.92
C ARG A 59 -10.72 -23.43 -14.66
N THR A 60 -11.58 -24.09 -15.42
CA THR A 60 -11.28 -25.37 -16.08
C THR A 60 -10.59 -25.19 -17.45
N GLU A 61 -10.65 -24.01 -18.06
CA GLU A 61 -9.88 -23.69 -19.28
C GLU A 61 -8.36 -23.48 -19.05
N ILE A 62 -7.89 -23.47 -17.80
CA ILE A 62 -6.46 -23.27 -17.48
C ILE A 62 -5.64 -24.58 -17.59
N MET A 63 -6.26 -25.75 -17.82
CA MET A 63 -5.52 -27.00 -17.72
C MET A 63 -6.05 -28.13 -18.61
N THR A 64 -6.00 -28.00 -19.93
CA THR A 64 -5.88 -29.16 -20.84
C THR A 64 -5.44 -28.78 -22.27
N GLN A 65 -4.34 -29.40 -22.68
CA GLN A 65 -4.12 -29.98 -24.02
C GLN A 65 -3.39 -29.16 -25.11
N SER A 66 -2.06 -29.26 -25.01
CA SER A 66 -1.12 -29.53 -26.12
C SER A 66 -1.67 -30.48 -27.19
N GLY A 67 -1.46 -30.17 -28.47
CA GLY A 67 -1.59 -31.14 -29.59
C GLY A 67 -1.98 -30.50 -30.93
N GLN A 68 -1.08 -30.63 -31.92
CA GLN A 68 -1.08 -30.11 -33.29
C GLN A 68 -2.34 -30.42 -34.13
N THR A 69 -2.61 -29.63 -35.19
CA THR A 69 -2.58 -30.06 -36.62
C THR A 69 -2.71 -28.84 -37.55
N GLU A 70 -1.76 -28.71 -38.48
CA GLU A 70 -1.75 -27.76 -39.59
C GLU A 70 -2.86 -28.04 -40.61
N ALA A 71 -3.51 -26.99 -41.13
CA ALA A 71 -3.89 -26.86 -42.54
C ALA A 71 -4.52 -25.48 -42.82
N LEU A 72 -3.70 -24.57 -43.35
CA LEU A 72 -3.93 -23.79 -44.58
C LEU A 72 -5.38 -23.34 -44.89
N ILE A 73 -5.64 -22.03 -44.88
CA ILE A 73 -6.33 -21.23 -45.94
C ILE A 73 -6.47 -19.75 -45.48
N LYS A 74 -5.68 -18.89 -46.15
CA LYS A 74 -5.99 -17.60 -46.80
C LYS A 74 -6.57 -16.40 -46.02
N GLU A 75 -5.91 -15.25 -46.26
CA GLU A 75 -6.15 -13.86 -45.84
C GLU A 75 -7.63 -13.43 -45.77
N ASP A 76 -8.00 -12.73 -44.70
CA ASP A 76 -8.31 -11.29 -44.75
C ASP A 76 -8.41 -10.70 -43.33
N THR A 77 -7.79 -9.53 -43.14
CA THR A 77 -8.00 -8.52 -42.08
C THR A 77 -8.55 -8.98 -40.72
N THR A 78 -7.66 -9.14 -39.74
CA THR A 78 -7.91 -8.75 -38.33
C THR A 78 -6.60 -8.74 -37.56
N GLU A 79 -6.19 -7.57 -37.11
CA GLU A 79 -5.05 -7.34 -36.23
C GLU A 79 -5.32 -8.00 -34.86
N LYS A 80 -5.21 -9.32 -34.79
CA LYS A 80 -5.23 -10.07 -33.52
C LYS A 80 -3.89 -9.84 -32.86
N THR A 81 -3.76 -8.65 -32.26
CA THR A 81 -2.59 -8.25 -31.48
C THR A 81 -2.36 -9.32 -30.43
N ASP A 82 -1.28 -10.08 -30.59
CA ASP A 82 -0.90 -11.18 -29.70
C ASP A 82 -0.93 -10.65 -28.24
N HIS A 83 -1.79 -11.24 -27.42
CA HIS A 83 -1.90 -10.86 -26.02
C HIS A 83 -0.57 -11.06 -25.30
N HIS A 84 0.25 -12.04 -25.70
CA HIS A 84 1.61 -12.18 -25.19
C HIS A 84 2.51 -11.04 -25.63
N TYR A 85 2.44 -10.56 -26.87
CA TYR A 85 3.15 -9.37 -27.31
C TYR A 85 2.72 -8.12 -26.55
N THR A 86 1.42 -7.92 -26.32
CA THR A 86 0.89 -6.78 -25.58
C THR A 86 1.27 -6.84 -24.10
N LEU A 87 1.15 -8.01 -23.45
CA LEU A 87 1.58 -8.22 -22.07
C LEU A 87 3.09 -8.10 -21.92
N ARG A 88 3.88 -8.57 -22.88
CA ARG A 88 5.33 -8.37 -22.93
C ARG A 88 5.68 -6.90 -23.16
N ARG A 89 4.88 -6.15 -23.93
CA ARG A 89 5.02 -4.70 -24.13
C ARG A 89 4.60 -3.89 -22.90
N ILE A 90 3.60 -4.36 -22.14
CA ILE A 90 3.15 -3.77 -20.87
C ILE A 90 4.14 -4.11 -19.74
N SER A 91 4.64 -5.34 -19.72
CA SER A 91 5.69 -5.82 -18.80
C SER A 91 7.03 -5.14 -19.06
N SER A 92 7.42 -4.96 -20.33
CA SER A 92 8.59 -4.12 -20.69
C SER A 92 8.35 -2.61 -20.52
N LYS A 93 7.09 -2.20 -20.32
CA LYS A 93 6.68 -0.87 -19.86
C LYS A 93 6.52 -0.80 -18.34
N ALA A 94 6.91 -1.82 -17.57
CA ALA A 94 7.00 -1.67 -16.12
C ALA A 94 7.74 -0.36 -15.82
N LYS A 95 7.08 0.55 -15.11
CA LYS A 95 7.59 1.91 -14.94
C LYS A 95 8.99 1.81 -14.34
N ALA A 96 9.97 2.36 -15.05
CA ALA A 96 11.35 2.35 -14.60
C ALA A 96 11.40 2.99 -13.22
N ALA A 97 11.93 2.25 -12.26
CA ALA A 97 11.94 2.67 -10.87
C ALA A 97 13.12 2.03 -10.14
N ILE A 98 13.60 2.74 -9.13
CA ILE A 98 14.61 2.28 -8.21
C ILE A 98 14.27 2.78 -6.81
N HIS A 99 14.41 1.90 -5.83
CA HIS A 99 14.30 2.18 -4.41
C HIS A 99 15.50 1.56 -3.73
N LEU A 100 16.24 2.35 -2.96
CA LEU A 100 17.47 1.98 -2.28
C LEU A 100 17.29 2.18 -0.79
N GLU A 101 17.84 1.25 -0.01
CA GLU A 101 17.89 1.33 1.44
C GLU A 101 19.28 1.80 1.86
N GLY A 102 19.33 2.64 2.89
CA GLY A 102 20.57 3.17 3.45
C GLY A 102 21.28 2.12 4.31
N ASN A 103 22.60 2.11 4.26
CA ASN A 103 23.46 1.31 5.12
C ASN A 103 24.62 2.19 5.60
N TYR A 104 24.79 2.26 6.91
CA TYR A 104 25.92 2.92 7.54
C TYR A 104 26.55 1.92 8.52
N ASP A 105 27.83 1.65 8.31
CA ASP A 105 28.61 0.72 9.13
C ASP A 105 29.80 1.48 9.74
N ASP A 106 29.64 1.84 11.01
CA ASP A 106 30.64 2.56 11.81
C ASP A 106 32.00 1.82 11.86
N SER A 107 31.98 0.49 11.75
CA SER A 107 33.17 -0.36 11.84
C SER A 107 34.02 -0.45 10.56
N LYS A 108 33.47 -0.04 9.41
CA LYS A 108 34.13 -0.13 8.09
C LYS A 108 34.57 1.23 7.54
N SER A 109 34.57 2.26 8.38
CA SER A 109 34.67 3.69 8.06
C SER A 109 36.04 4.16 7.50
N VAL A 110 36.39 3.71 6.30
CA VAL A 110 37.38 4.43 5.47
C VAL A 110 36.73 5.68 4.82
N LYS A 111 35.39 5.70 4.75
CA LYS A 111 34.58 6.84 4.30
C LYS A 111 33.37 6.95 5.22
N ASP A 112 33.36 7.96 6.06
CA ASP A 112 32.28 8.28 7.00
C ASP A 112 31.03 8.77 6.24
N GLN A 113 30.42 7.88 5.45
CA GLN A 113 29.41 8.22 4.45
C GLN A 113 28.33 7.13 4.37
N LEU A 114 27.08 7.57 4.18
CA LEU A 114 25.93 6.69 3.91
C LEU A 114 26.11 5.95 2.58
N GLU A 115 26.01 4.62 2.61
CA GLU A 115 26.02 3.78 1.43
C GLU A 115 24.60 3.33 1.08
N TRP A 116 24.25 3.43 -0.20
CA TRP A 116 22.98 2.94 -0.72
C TRP A 116 23.12 1.48 -1.15
N ARG A 117 22.09 0.68 -0.85
CA ARG A 117 22.04 -0.75 -1.20
C ARG A 117 20.82 -1.06 -2.05
N ASN A 118 21.02 -1.93 -3.04
CA ASN A 118 19.97 -2.53 -3.85
C ASN A 118 19.88 -4.02 -3.50
N GLY A 119 18.68 -4.61 -3.53
CA GLY A 119 18.47 -6.04 -3.26
C GLY A 119 18.52 -6.46 -1.79
N GLN A 120 18.42 -5.51 -0.86
CA GLN A 120 18.28 -5.74 0.59
C GLN A 120 16.95 -5.14 1.06
N GLY A 121 16.24 -5.83 1.97
CA GLY A 121 14.96 -5.36 2.50
C GLY A 121 13.96 -5.13 1.37
N GLN A 122 13.40 -3.92 1.29
CA GLN A 122 12.46 -3.51 0.24
C GLN A 122 13.15 -2.84 -0.97
N ALA A 123 14.48 -2.81 -1.02
CA ALA A 123 15.23 -2.19 -2.11
C ALA A 123 15.12 -2.99 -3.42
N PHE A 124 14.91 -2.29 -4.52
CA PHE A 124 14.84 -2.86 -5.86
C PHE A 124 15.31 -1.88 -6.93
N ALA A 125 15.71 -2.39 -8.09
CA ALA A 125 15.95 -1.61 -9.29
C ALA A 125 15.38 -2.33 -10.51
N GLN A 126 14.64 -1.59 -11.35
CA GLN A 126 14.03 -2.13 -12.57
C GLN A 126 13.98 -1.08 -13.69
N GLY A 127 13.65 -1.51 -14.91
CA GLY A 127 13.52 -0.60 -16.06
C GLY A 127 14.83 0.09 -16.45
N GLY A 128 15.97 -0.56 -16.20
CA GLY A 128 17.30 -0.10 -16.60
C GLY A 128 18.01 0.81 -15.61
N PHE A 129 17.39 1.17 -14.48
CA PHE A 129 18.08 1.88 -13.40
C PHE A 129 19.27 1.07 -12.86
N GLN A 130 20.34 1.78 -12.52
CA GLN A 130 21.55 1.19 -11.95
C GLN A 130 22.03 2.03 -10.77
N LEU A 131 22.58 1.35 -9.76
CA LEU A 131 23.33 1.97 -8.69
C LEU A 131 24.83 1.74 -8.96
N VAL A 132 25.56 2.81 -9.24
CA VAL A 132 27.00 2.75 -9.57
C VAL A 132 27.73 3.76 -8.70
N ASN A 133 28.74 3.32 -7.96
CA ASN A 133 29.56 4.17 -7.08
C ASN A 133 28.72 5.05 -6.13
N ASN A 134 27.68 4.46 -5.52
CA ASN A 134 26.73 5.14 -4.63
C ASN A 134 25.82 6.19 -5.31
N GLN A 135 25.63 6.10 -6.63
CA GLN A 135 24.82 7.03 -7.41
C GLN A 135 23.79 6.30 -8.27
N ILE A 136 22.57 6.83 -8.34
CA ILE A 136 21.54 6.36 -9.28
C ILE A 136 21.87 6.91 -10.67
N VAL A 137 21.96 6.02 -11.67
CA VAL A 137 22.14 6.38 -13.08
C VAL A 137 20.80 6.37 -13.80
N ILE A 138 20.44 7.49 -14.44
CA ILE A 138 19.16 7.64 -15.14
C ILE A 138 19.19 6.85 -16.47
N PRO A 139 18.25 5.90 -16.68
CA PRO A 139 18.31 5.01 -17.85
C PRO A 139 17.88 5.68 -19.16
N GLN A 140 16.93 6.61 -19.10
CA GLN A 140 16.33 7.28 -20.27
C GLN A 140 15.99 8.74 -19.97
N THR A 141 15.99 9.61 -20.98
CA THR A 141 15.58 11.01 -20.83
C THR A 141 14.07 11.10 -20.58
N GLY A 142 13.64 11.89 -19.59
CA GLY A 142 12.23 12.04 -19.25
C GLY A 142 11.98 12.77 -17.93
N LEU A 143 10.71 12.79 -17.52
CA LEU A 143 10.30 13.28 -16.20
C LEU A 143 10.40 12.16 -15.17
N TYR A 144 11.01 12.48 -14.03
CA TYR A 144 11.19 11.56 -12.93
C TYR A 144 10.72 12.19 -11.63
N PHE A 145 9.96 11.44 -10.84
CA PHE A 145 9.80 11.77 -9.43
C PHE A 145 10.97 11.18 -8.66
N ILE A 146 11.71 12.03 -7.95
CA ILE A 146 12.88 11.67 -7.15
C ILE A 146 12.51 11.91 -5.70
N TYR A 147 12.85 10.98 -4.81
CA TYR A 147 12.56 11.10 -3.39
C TYR A 147 13.68 10.51 -2.54
N SER A 148 13.85 11.05 -1.34
CA SER A 148 14.82 10.54 -0.37
C SER A 148 14.37 10.89 1.04
N GLN A 149 14.61 9.98 1.99
CA GLN A 149 14.45 10.24 3.41
C GLN A 149 15.75 9.91 4.14
N ALA A 150 16.16 10.78 5.05
CA ALA A 150 17.18 10.51 6.06
C ALA A 150 16.54 10.66 7.45
N SER A 151 16.54 9.57 8.23
CA SER A 151 16.07 9.58 9.61
C SER A 151 17.25 9.60 10.57
N PHE A 152 17.18 10.46 11.57
CA PHE A 152 18.22 10.69 12.54
C PHE A 152 17.71 10.40 13.95
N ARG A 153 18.58 9.84 14.79
CA ARG A 153 18.38 9.72 16.23
C ARG A 153 19.55 10.40 16.95
N VAL A 154 19.37 11.68 17.25
CA VAL A 154 20.43 12.54 17.80
C VAL A 154 20.51 12.42 19.31
N SER A 155 21.69 12.11 19.83
CA SER A 155 21.93 12.18 21.28
C SER A 155 22.27 13.61 21.71
N CYS A 156 21.30 14.32 22.31
CA CYS A 156 21.52 15.64 22.88
C CYS A 156 22.12 15.47 24.28
N SER A 157 23.43 15.71 24.44
CA SER A 157 24.04 15.85 25.77
C SER A 157 23.94 17.30 26.22
N ASP A 158 23.64 17.51 27.50
CA ASP A 158 23.91 18.78 28.14
C ASP A 158 25.44 18.88 28.25
N ALA A 159 26.08 19.72 27.45
CA ALA A 159 27.46 20.05 27.69
C ALA A 159 27.51 20.81 29.01
N ASP A 160 27.90 20.12 30.09
CA ASP A 160 28.23 20.67 31.41
C ASP A 160 29.49 21.58 31.35
N GLU A 161 29.72 22.28 30.24
CA GLU A 161 30.72 23.33 30.15
C GLU A 161 30.03 24.67 30.41
N GLU A 162 30.15 25.12 31.67
CA GLU A 162 29.78 26.44 32.15
C GLU A 162 30.21 27.53 31.14
N GLY A 163 29.26 27.98 30.31
CA GLY A 163 29.43 29.16 29.44
C GLY A 163 29.12 28.99 27.96
N ALA A 164 28.94 27.78 27.44
CA ALA A 164 28.49 27.56 26.07
C ALA A 164 26.99 27.24 26.06
N GLY A 165 26.14 28.14 25.56
CA GLY A 165 24.69 27.89 25.44
C GLY A 165 24.41 26.57 24.72
N LYS A 166 23.33 25.88 25.11
CA LYS A 166 22.91 24.57 24.56
C LYS A 166 23.02 24.56 23.02
N HIS A 167 23.91 23.72 22.49
CA HIS A 167 24.28 23.75 21.08
C HIS A 167 23.21 23.04 20.22
N LEU A 168 22.46 23.81 19.43
CA LEU A 168 21.56 23.25 18.42
C LEU A 168 22.38 22.41 17.44
N THR A 169 21.95 21.17 17.18
CA THR A 169 22.63 20.31 16.21
C THR A 169 21.94 20.42 14.85
N PRO A 170 22.60 21.00 13.82
CA PRO A 170 22.01 21.09 12.48
C PRO A 170 22.04 19.71 11.80
N LEU A 171 20.89 19.29 11.29
CA LEU A 171 20.73 18.10 10.46
C LEU A 171 20.38 18.54 9.05
N SER A 172 21.04 17.96 8.05
CA SER A 172 20.82 18.30 6.65
C SER A 172 20.82 17.05 5.78
N HIS A 173 19.98 17.10 4.77
CA HIS A 173 19.94 16.11 3.72
C HIS A 173 19.75 16.81 2.38
N ARG A 174 20.49 16.36 1.36
CA ARG A 174 20.49 16.96 0.03
C ARG A 174 20.55 15.88 -1.04
N ILE A 175 19.83 16.10 -2.13
CA ILE A 175 19.91 15.31 -3.36
C ILE A 175 20.62 16.16 -4.42
N TRP A 176 21.70 15.61 -4.94
CA TRP A 176 22.50 16.20 -6.01
C TRP A 176 22.23 15.52 -7.34
N ARG A 177 22.48 16.25 -8.43
CA ARG A 177 22.51 15.76 -9.80
C ARG A 177 23.82 16.16 -10.44
N TYR A 178 24.40 15.28 -11.24
CA TYR A 178 25.40 15.61 -12.24
C TYR A 178 24.82 15.26 -13.61
N SER A 179 25.00 16.15 -14.58
CA SER A 179 24.62 15.91 -15.97
C SER A 179 25.78 16.19 -16.90
N ASP A 180 26.18 15.20 -17.71
CA ASP A 180 27.24 15.38 -18.70
C ASP A 180 26.88 16.49 -19.72
N SER A 181 25.59 16.70 -20.01
CA SER A 181 25.12 17.78 -20.89
C SER A 181 25.26 19.20 -20.31
N ILE A 182 25.31 19.33 -18.98
CA ILE A 182 25.48 20.62 -18.28
C ILE A 182 26.94 20.80 -17.86
N GLY A 183 27.67 19.70 -17.64
CA GLY A 183 29.09 19.71 -17.25
C GLY A 183 29.34 20.12 -15.79
N ASN A 184 28.30 20.20 -14.95
CA ASN A 184 28.43 20.54 -13.54
C ASN A 184 27.48 19.72 -12.65
N ARG A 185 27.73 19.82 -11.34
CA ARG A 185 26.80 19.32 -10.30
C ARG A 185 25.80 20.41 -9.92
N ALA A 186 24.55 20.02 -9.67
CA ALA A 186 23.47 20.90 -9.22
C ALA A 186 22.71 20.26 -8.06
N SER A 187 22.31 21.08 -7.08
CA SER A 187 21.43 20.63 -5.99
C SER A 187 20.00 20.58 -6.51
N LEU A 188 19.36 19.41 -6.46
CA LEU A 188 17.94 19.28 -6.83
C LEU A 188 17.04 19.70 -5.67
N MET A 189 17.33 19.20 -4.47
CA MET A 189 16.56 19.43 -3.26
C MET A 189 17.48 19.39 -2.05
N SER A 190 17.23 20.25 -1.07
CA SER A 190 17.97 20.26 0.19
C SER A 190 17.06 20.76 1.29
N ALA A 191 17.18 20.17 2.48
CA ALA A 191 16.53 20.69 3.67
C ALA A 191 17.47 20.61 4.87
N VAL A 192 17.21 21.49 5.83
CA VAL A 192 17.92 21.58 7.11
C VAL A 192 16.89 21.58 8.24
N ARG A 193 17.21 20.94 9.36
CA ARG A 193 16.45 20.93 10.60
C ARG A 193 17.40 21.15 11.77
N SER A 194 16.92 21.76 12.83
CA SER A 194 17.67 21.90 14.09
C SER A 194 17.17 20.85 15.08
N ALA A 195 18.07 20.04 15.62
CA ALA A 195 17.80 19.14 16.74
C ALA A 195 18.28 19.76 18.06
N CYS A 196 17.86 19.18 19.18
CA CYS A 196 18.22 19.61 20.54
C CYS A 196 17.67 21.01 20.91
N GLN A 197 16.39 21.27 20.61
CA GLN A 197 15.72 22.52 20.99
C GLN A 197 15.24 22.48 22.45
N ASP A 198 15.45 23.58 23.16
CA ASP A 198 15.28 23.80 24.62
C ASP A 198 13.93 23.35 25.22
N THR A 199 12.88 23.16 24.42
CA THR A 199 11.49 23.01 24.89
C THR A 199 10.92 21.60 24.86
N ALA A 200 11.63 20.58 24.37
CA ALA A 200 11.19 19.18 24.50
C ALA A 200 11.71 18.51 25.79
N GLN A 201 12.36 19.29 26.64
CA GLN A 201 13.02 18.91 27.86
C GLN A 201 12.04 19.12 29.03
N GLU A 202 11.12 18.18 29.21
CA GLU A 202 10.62 17.80 30.55
C GLU A 202 10.44 16.27 30.62
N ASP A 203 10.09 15.62 29.50
CA ASP A 203 9.90 14.16 29.44
C ASP A 203 11.02 13.38 28.71
N SER A 204 11.90 14.06 27.97
CA SER A 204 13.02 13.42 27.24
C SER A 204 14.29 13.21 28.08
N TYR A 205 14.30 13.71 29.32
CA TYR A 205 15.40 13.56 30.30
C TYR A 205 15.57 12.14 30.86
N ARG A 206 14.88 11.14 30.30
CA ARG A 206 15.20 9.74 30.58
C ARG A 206 16.39 9.37 29.71
N ALA A 207 17.57 9.32 30.34
CA ALA A 207 18.81 8.79 29.79
C ALA A 207 18.53 7.60 28.84
N GLY A 208 18.77 7.80 27.53
CA GLY A 208 18.63 6.76 26.49
C GLY A 208 17.66 7.07 25.34
N HIS A 209 16.85 8.12 25.41
CA HIS A 209 15.91 8.48 24.34
C HIS A 209 16.42 9.69 23.53
N GLY A 210 17.25 9.45 22.51
CA GLY A 210 17.69 10.50 21.57
C GLY A 210 16.54 11.18 20.83
N TRP A 211 16.79 12.38 20.32
CA TRP A 211 15.85 13.17 19.52
C TRP A 211 15.69 12.55 18.13
N TYR A 212 14.45 12.19 17.76
CA TYR A 212 14.14 11.66 16.43
C TYR A 212 13.73 12.78 15.45
N ASN A 213 14.38 12.82 14.30
CA ASN A 213 14.02 13.70 13.19
C ASN A 213 14.09 12.95 11.88
N ALA A 214 13.17 13.22 10.95
CA ALA A 214 13.27 12.75 9.57
C ALA A 214 13.27 13.94 8.61
N ILE A 215 14.15 13.90 7.62
CA ILE A 215 14.16 14.85 6.50
C ILE A 215 13.74 14.10 5.25
N TYR A 216 12.52 14.36 4.78
CA TYR A 216 12.00 13.85 3.52
C TYR A 216 12.10 14.92 2.42
N LEU A 217 12.58 14.51 1.25
CA LEU A 217 12.65 15.32 0.03
C LEU A 217 11.94 14.56 -1.09
N GLY A 218 11.14 15.26 -1.89
CA GLY A 218 10.44 14.66 -3.04
C GLY A 218 9.93 15.69 -4.03
N ALA A 219 10.30 15.55 -5.31
CA ALA A 219 9.80 16.42 -6.39
C ALA A 219 10.04 15.79 -7.78
N VAL A 220 9.43 16.40 -8.80
CA VAL A 220 9.58 15.99 -10.21
C VAL A 220 10.65 16.82 -10.90
N PHE A 221 11.52 16.17 -11.68
CA PHE A 221 12.54 16.82 -12.50
C PHE A 221 12.63 16.20 -13.89
N GLN A 222 12.95 17.04 -14.89
CA GLN A 222 13.40 16.58 -16.20
C GLN A 222 14.87 16.16 -16.12
N LEU A 223 15.15 14.90 -16.39
CA LEU A 223 16.49 14.31 -16.36
C LEU A 223 16.86 13.76 -17.73
N ASN A 224 18.16 13.75 -18.01
CA ASN A 224 18.73 13.17 -19.22
C ASN A 224 19.25 11.77 -18.94
N LYS A 225 19.21 10.90 -19.95
CA LYS A 225 19.90 9.62 -19.90
C LYS A 225 21.36 9.81 -19.49
N GLY A 226 21.83 9.02 -18.53
CA GLY A 226 23.20 9.06 -18.02
C GLY A 226 23.44 10.07 -16.90
N ASP A 227 22.44 10.91 -16.56
CA ASP A 227 22.51 11.74 -15.37
C ASP A 227 22.71 10.87 -14.13
N ARG A 228 23.47 11.40 -13.17
CA ARG A 228 23.83 10.72 -11.93
C ARG A 228 23.25 11.46 -10.75
N LEU A 229 22.53 10.76 -9.89
CA LEU A 229 21.94 11.31 -8.67
C LEU A 229 22.58 10.69 -7.44
N TRP A 230 22.89 11.49 -6.44
CA TRP A 230 23.40 11.03 -5.14
C TRP A 230 22.91 11.92 -4.02
N THR A 231 23.17 11.49 -2.79
CA THR A 231 22.78 12.23 -1.59
C THR A 231 23.98 12.67 -0.78
N GLU A 232 23.78 13.72 0.00
CA GLU A 232 24.73 14.19 1.01
C GLU A 232 23.98 14.44 2.32
N THR A 233 24.54 13.93 3.42
CA THR A 233 23.99 14.03 4.77
C THR A 233 25.14 14.35 5.72
N ASN A 234 24.96 15.33 6.62
CA ASN A 234 26.04 15.87 7.43
C ASN A 234 26.31 15.15 8.75
N GLN A 235 25.36 14.36 9.28
CA GLN A 235 25.51 13.60 10.53
C GLN A 235 25.26 12.10 10.27
N PRO A 236 26.18 11.41 9.58
CA PRO A 236 25.97 10.02 9.19
C PRO A 236 25.97 9.05 10.39
N SER A 237 26.72 9.35 11.47
CA SER A 237 26.74 8.56 12.70
C SER A 237 25.41 8.55 13.45
N GLU A 238 24.58 9.57 13.25
CA GLU A 238 23.26 9.70 13.88
C GLU A 238 22.14 9.11 12.99
N LEU A 239 22.47 8.53 11.82
CA LEU A 239 21.47 7.97 10.90
C LEU A 239 20.91 6.65 11.41
N GLU A 240 19.60 6.54 11.33
CA GLU A 240 18.89 5.29 11.54
C GLU A 240 18.74 4.57 10.19
N THR A 241 19.43 3.44 10.04
CA THR A 241 19.44 2.64 8.80
C THR A 241 18.67 1.33 8.91
N ASP A 242 17.82 1.18 9.93
CA ASP A 242 16.83 0.11 9.95
C ASP A 242 15.86 0.26 8.75
N GLU A 243 15.28 -0.86 8.31
CA GLU A 243 14.42 -0.91 7.12
C GLU A 243 13.35 0.19 7.11
N GLY A 244 13.27 0.93 6.00
CA GLY A 244 12.25 1.95 5.79
C GLY A 244 12.47 3.28 6.51
N LYS A 245 13.57 3.45 7.27
CA LYS A 245 13.88 4.74 7.93
C LYS A 245 14.68 5.68 7.04
N THR A 246 15.67 5.16 6.31
CA THR A 246 16.57 5.93 5.45
C THR A 246 16.65 5.29 4.08
N PHE A 247 16.10 5.97 3.06
CA PHE A 247 15.94 5.42 1.72
C PHE A 247 16.09 6.50 0.64
N PHE A 248 16.43 6.08 -0.57
CA PHE A 248 16.58 6.95 -1.75
C PHE A 248 16.03 6.27 -2.99
N GLY A 249 15.24 6.99 -3.79
CA GLY A 249 14.63 6.39 -4.97
C GLY A 249 14.20 7.38 -6.04
N ALA A 250 13.87 6.81 -7.19
CA ALA A 250 13.35 7.55 -8.33
C ALA A 250 12.47 6.65 -9.20
N PHE A 251 11.47 7.23 -9.87
CA PHE A 251 10.71 6.53 -10.89
C PHE A 251 10.34 7.45 -12.05
N ALA A 252 10.31 6.90 -13.27
CA ALA A 252 9.86 7.58 -14.47
C ALA A 252 8.34 7.77 -14.44
N LEU A 253 7.86 8.93 -14.89
CA LEU A 253 6.43 9.28 -14.93
C LEU A 253 5.74 8.77 -16.21
#